data_AF-A0A8J3G192-F1
#
_entry.id   AF-A0A8J3G192-F1
#
_cell.length_a   1.000
_cell.length_b   1.000
_cell.length_c   1.000
_cell.angle_alpha   90.00
_cell.angle_beta   90.00
_cell.angle_gamma   90.00
#
_symmetry.space_group_name_H-M   'P 1'
#
loop_
_entity.id
_entity.type
_entity.pdbx_description
1 polymer ?
#
loop_
_entity_poly.entity_id
_entity_poly.type
_entity_poly.pdbx_seq_one_letter_code
_entity_poly.pdbx_strand_id
1 'polypeptide(L)'
;MIIFAAGQWTGPNMSIPEVGVNTQADSTNRLAVKLDTVLFSHGNVTPGTGDMRVVINRNDTTRSGAFMWQTNYQAQAEWGLEGPDDLTLKVTDDGASSQSAMRVFCVTVAVHCAAGLTAQGALVCPSGSDYSNLSMGFSHGSGSPGAGEPRQLRIRRNGVESLAHRLE
;
A
#
# COMPACT_ATOMS: atom_id res chain seq x y z
N MET A 1 -22.35 -34.03 -1.28
CA MET A 1 -23.82 -33.87 -1.34
C MET A 1 -24.20 -32.90 -0.25
N ILE A 2 -24.75 -31.74 -0.60
CA ILE A 2 -25.37 -30.84 0.39
C ILE A 2 -26.85 -31.21 0.41
N ILE A 3 -27.39 -31.49 1.59
CA ILE A 3 -28.80 -31.85 1.77
C ILE A 3 -29.50 -30.61 2.32
N PHE A 4 -30.56 -30.17 1.66
CA PHE A 4 -31.46 -29.19 2.26
C PHE A 4 -32.53 -29.94 3.06
N ALA A 5 -32.54 -29.77 4.38
CA ALA A 5 -33.50 -30.40 5.28
C ALA A 5 -33.88 -29.45 6.42
N ALA A 6 -35.16 -29.42 6.80
CA ALA A 6 -35.69 -28.55 7.87
C ALA A 6 -35.32 -27.06 7.73
N GLY A 7 -35.30 -26.53 6.50
CA GLY A 7 -34.95 -25.13 6.26
C GLY A 7 -33.46 -24.81 6.41
N GLN A 8 -32.62 -25.84 6.54
CA GLN A 8 -31.17 -25.70 6.73
C GLN A 8 -30.43 -26.51 5.66
N TRP A 9 -29.37 -25.92 5.13
CA TRP A 9 -28.41 -26.66 4.32
C TRP A 9 -27.48 -27.41 5.29
N THR A 10 -27.62 -28.74 5.35
CA THR A 10 -26.69 -29.60 6.08
C THR A 10 -25.80 -30.31 5.07
N GLY A 11 -24.50 -30.04 5.16
CA GLY A 11 -23.47 -30.72 4.38
C GLY A 11 -22.44 -31.34 5.32
N PRO A 12 -21.70 -32.38 4.88
CA PRO A 12 -20.50 -32.78 5.60
C PRO A 12 -19.55 -31.58 5.71
N ASN A 13 -18.63 -31.58 6.68
CA ASN A 13 -17.50 -30.65 6.72
C ASN A 13 -16.64 -30.88 5.46
N MET A 14 -17.05 -30.30 4.34
CA MET A 14 -16.40 -30.44 3.05
C MET A 14 -15.27 -29.43 3.01
N SER A 15 -14.06 -29.89 3.34
CA SER A 15 -12.86 -29.20 2.90
C SER A 15 -12.77 -29.41 1.39
N ILE A 16 -13.01 -28.35 0.61
CA ILE A 16 -12.77 -28.37 -0.83
C ILE A 16 -11.30 -27.97 -1.01
N PRO A 17 -10.41 -28.91 -1.35
CA PRO A 17 -8.97 -28.65 -1.31
C PRO A 17 -8.54 -27.63 -2.37
N GLU A 18 -9.21 -27.61 -3.53
CA GLU A 18 -8.88 -26.79 -4.69
C GLU A 18 -10.16 -26.32 -5.39
N VAL A 19 -10.26 -25.03 -5.69
CA VAL A 19 -11.39 -24.38 -6.39
C VAL A 19 -10.83 -23.51 -7.51
N GLY A 20 -11.14 -23.90 -8.74
CA GLY A 20 -10.80 -23.15 -9.95
C GLY A 20 -12.03 -22.50 -10.57
N VAL A 21 -11.96 -21.21 -10.92
CA VAL A 21 -12.98 -20.51 -11.71
C VAL A 21 -12.34 -20.05 -13.02
N ASN A 22 -12.77 -20.65 -14.14
CA ASN A 22 -12.19 -20.45 -15.49
C ASN A 22 -10.69 -20.79 -15.62
N THR A 23 -10.13 -21.49 -14.64
CA THR A 23 -8.76 -22.02 -14.65
C THR A 23 -8.70 -23.25 -13.75
N GLN A 24 -7.68 -24.10 -13.92
CA GLN A 24 -7.39 -25.18 -12.98
C GLN A 24 -6.68 -24.59 -11.75
N ALA A 25 -7.13 -24.98 -10.56
CA ALA A 25 -6.45 -24.74 -9.30
C ALA A 25 -5.38 -25.81 -9.06
N ASP A 26 -4.43 -25.51 -8.19
CA ASP A 26 -3.33 -26.43 -7.86
C ASP A 26 -3.00 -26.34 -6.36
N SER A 27 -2.03 -27.15 -5.92
CA SER A 27 -1.66 -27.27 -4.51
C SER A 27 -1.07 -25.98 -3.90
N THR A 28 -0.61 -25.05 -4.74
CA THR A 28 -0.13 -23.71 -4.40
C THR A 28 -1.28 -22.70 -4.45
N ASN A 29 -1.99 -22.64 -5.57
CA ASN A 29 -3.13 -21.75 -5.82
C ASN A 29 -4.44 -22.51 -5.61
N ARG A 30 -4.72 -22.87 -4.36
CA ARG A 30 -5.92 -23.64 -4.00
C ARG A 30 -7.23 -22.92 -4.30
N LEU A 31 -7.20 -21.60 -4.40
CA LEU A 31 -8.25 -20.81 -5.04
C LEU A 31 -7.63 -20.10 -6.24
N ALA A 32 -8.00 -20.52 -7.45
CA ALA A 32 -7.51 -19.95 -8.70
C ALA A 32 -8.68 -19.36 -9.50
N VAL A 33 -8.59 -18.08 -9.85
CA VAL A 33 -9.67 -17.34 -10.53
C VAL A 33 -9.11 -16.65 -11.76
N LYS A 34 -9.65 -16.94 -12.93
CA LYS A 34 -9.28 -16.32 -14.22
C LYS A 34 -10.49 -15.65 -14.84
N LEU A 35 -10.76 -14.42 -14.40
CA LEU A 35 -11.93 -13.62 -14.77
C LEU A 35 -11.53 -12.19 -15.10
N ASP A 36 -12.40 -11.48 -15.80
CA ASP A 36 -12.22 -10.04 -16.05
C ASP A 36 -12.41 -9.22 -14.77
N THR A 37 -13.24 -9.66 -13.82
CA THR A 37 -13.52 -8.94 -12.56
C THR A 37 -13.96 -9.91 -11.46
N VAL A 38 -13.60 -9.58 -10.20
CA VAL A 38 -14.10 -10.25 -8.99
C VAL A 38 -14.76 -9.19 -8.09
N LEU A 39 -16.01 -9.43 -7.68
CA LEU A 39 -16.72 -8.60 -6.70
C LEU A 39 -16.84 -9.34 -5.38
N PHE A 40 -16.34 -8.73 -4.31
CA PHE A 40 -16.63 -9.15 -2.96
C PHE A 40 -17.56 -8.10 -2.32
N SER A 41 -18.78 -8.50 -1.97
CA SER A 41 -19.78 -7.60 -1.38
C SER A 41 -20.03 -7.92 0.08
N HIS A 42 -20.42 -6.90 0.85
CA HIS A 42 -20.89 -7.07 2.22
C HIS A 42 -22.18 -7.91 2.26
N GLY A 43 -22.35 -8.62 3.38
CA GLY A 43 -23.60 -9.31 3.68
C GLY A 43 -24.68 -8.32 4.09
N ASN A 44 -25.79 -8.31 3.37
CA ASN A 44 -26.98 -7.50 3.66
C ASN A 44 -28.18 -8.34 4.13
N VAL A 45 -28.01 -9.66 4.31
CA VAL A 45 -29.04 -10.59 4.80
C VAL A 45 -29.08 -10.60 6.33
N THR A 46 -30.28 -10.56 6.91
CA THR A 46 -30.55 -10.09 8.27
C THR A 46 -30.25 -11.10 9.39
N PRO A 47 -29.61 -10.67 10.50
CA PRO A 47 -28.94 -9.38 10.66
C PRO A 47 -27.60 -9.37 9.90
N GLY A 48 -27.44 -8.42 8.98
CA GLY A 48 -26.19 -8.18 8.27
C GLY A 48 -25.50 -6.98 8.89
N THR A 49 -24.20 -7.07 9.19
CA THR A 49 -23.44 -5.93 9.71
C THR A 49 -23.15 -4.89 8.62
N GLY A 50 -23.24 -5.27 7.35
CA GLY A 50 -22.80 -4.42 6.23
C GLY A 50 -21.28 -4.29 6.12
N ASP A 51 -20.51 -4.89 7.04
CA ASP A 51 -19.06 -4.91 6.97
C ASP A 51 -18.57 -6.00 6.03
N MET A 52 -17.47 -5.73 5.33
CA MET A 52 -16.73 -6.70 4.52
C MET A 52 -15.24 -6.55 4.80
N ARG A 53 -14.54 -7.68 4.95
CA ARG A 53 -13.08 -7.71 5.14
C ARG A 53 -12.50 -8.89 4.37
N VAL A 54 -11.39 -8.66 3.67
CA VAL A 54 -10.49 -9.73 3.23
C VAL A 54 -9.36 -9.80 4.25
N VAL A 55 -9.33 -10.87 5.02
CA VAL A 55 -8.36 -11.04 6.11
C VAL A 55 -7.21 -11.92 5.62
N ILE A 56 -6.01 -11.35 5.58
CA ILE A 56 -4.78 -12.07 5.24
C ILE A 56 -3.98 -12.25 6.52
N ASN A 57 -3.83 -13.49 6.97
CA ASN A 57 -3.05 -13.82 8.16
C ASN A 57 -1.73 -14.47 7.73
N ARG A 58 -0.62 -13.88 8.17
CA ARG A 58 0.71 -14.49 8.06
C ARG A 58 1.06 -15.26 9.34
N ASN A 59 1.90 -16.28 9.24
CA ASN A 59 2.25 -17.13 10.38
C ASN A 59 3.00 -16.37 11.49
N ASP A 60 3.90 -15.47 11.10
CA ASP A 60 4.75 -14.67 11.97
C ASP A 60 5.37 -13.51 11.17
N THR A 61 6.15 -12.65 11.83
CA THR A 61 6.76 -11.45 11.24
C THR A 61 7.86 -11.74 10.22
N THR A 62 8.35 -12.98 10.12
CA THR A 62 9.32 -13.39 9.08
C THR A 62 8.65 -13.76 7.77
N ARG A 63 7.31 -13.79 7.73
CA ARG A 63 6.50 -14.10 6.55
C ARG A 63 5.84 -12.85 5.97
N SER A 64 5.42 -12.97 4.72
CA SER A 64 4.64 -11.93 4.04
C SER A 64 3.16 -12.29 4.01
N GLY A 65 2.31 -11.28 4.11
CA GLY A 65 0.88 -11.37 3.85
C GLY A 65 0.46 -10.18 3.01
N ALA A 66 0.22 -10.38 1.71
CA ALA A 66 0.15 -9.29 0.74
C ALA A 66 -0.74 -9.62 -0.47
N PHE A 67 -1.14 -8.56 -1.17
CA PHE A 67 -1.61 -8.62 -2.55
C PHE A 67 -0.43 -8.44 -3.51
N MET A 68 -0.38 -9.27 -4.54
CA MET A 68 0.66 -9.24 -5.58
C MET A 68 0.04 -8.83 -6.91
N TRP A 69 0.65 -7.86 -7.60
CA TRP A 69 0.30 -7.47 -8.95
C TRP A 69 1.35 -7.99 -9.93
N GLN A 70 0.86 -8.54 -11.04
CA GLN A 70 1.69 -9.25 -12.01
C GLN A 70 1.26 -8.94 -13.43
N THR A 71 2.21 -9.00 -14.36
CA THR A 71 1.98 -9.03 -15.81
C THR A 71 2.58 -10.31 -16.37
N ASN A 72 1.80 -11.11 -17.11
CA ASN A 72 2.26 -12.38 -17.69
C ASN A 72 3.00 -13.28 -16.67
N TYR A 73 2.44 -13.43 -15.47
CA TYR A 73 3.02 -14.23 -14.38
C TYR A 73 4.37 -13.71 -13.84
N GLN A 74 4.76 -12.48 -14.16
CA GLN A 74 5.91 -11.80 -13.58
C GLN A 74 5.45 -10.79 -12.53
N ALA A 75 5.99 -10.90 -11.32
CA ALA A 75 5.73 -9.94 -10.25
C ALA A 75 6.18 -8.53 -10.65
N GLN A 76 5.39 -7.52 -10.31
CA GLN A 76 5.71 -6.11 -10.55
C GLN A 76 5.54 -5.26 -9.29
N ALA A 77 4.56 -5.61 -8.45
CA ALA A 77 4.37 -4.95 -7.17
C ALA A 77 3.77 -5.90 -6.13
N GLU A 78 4.10 -5.66 -4.85
CA GLU A 78 3.53 -6.37 -3.71
C GLU A 78 3.14 -5.35 -2.64
N TRP A 79 1.92 -5.43 -2.11
CA TRP A 79 1.43 -4.57 -1.03
C TRP A 79 0.89 -5.40 0.12
N GLY A 80 1.49 -5.25 1.29
CA GLY A 80 1.07 -5.97 2.47
C GLY A 80 2.04 -5.85 3.63
N LEU A 81 1.96 -6.80 4.55
CA LEU A 81 2.83 -6.86 5.72
C LEU A 81 4.09 -7.66 5.39
N GLU A 82 5.24 -7.06 5.68
CA GLU A 82 6.55 -7.68 5.51
C GLU A 82 7.45 -7.33 6.70
N GLY A 83 8.21 -8.31 7.20
CA GLY A 83 9.10 -8.09 8.34
C GLY A 83 8.33 -7.65 9.61
N PRO A 84 8.92 -6.80 10.48
CA PRO A 84 8.36 -6.40 11.78
C PRO A 84 7.16 -5.45 11.67
N ASP A 85 6.04 -5.99 11.19
CA ASP A 85 4.68 -5.43 11.19
C ASP A 85 4.45 -4.10 10.45
N ASP A 86 5.34 -3.74 9.52
CA ASP A 86 5.15 -2.55 8.70
C ASP A 86 4.39 -2.85 7.42
N LEU A 87 3.46 -1.96 7.07
CA LEU A 87 2.77 -2.01 5.78
C LEU A 87 3.72 -1.48 4.70
N THR A 88 4.03 -2.31 3.72
CA THR A 88 5.02 -2.00 2.68
C THR A 88 4.41 -2.16 1.30
N LEU A 89 4.75 -1.24 0.39
CA LEU A 89 4.61 -1.40 -1.05
C LEU A 89 6.01 -1.63 -1.63
N LYS A 90 6.21 -2.80 -2.22
CA LYS A 90 7.40 -3.14 -3.00
C LYS A 90 7.09 -3.09 -4.49
N VAL A 91 8.10 -2.76 -5.28
CA VAL A 91 8.07 -2.80 -6.74
C VAL A 91 9.32 -3.49 -7.27
N THR A 92 9.23 -4.04 -8.47
CA THR A 92 10.35 -4.68 -9.17
C THR A 92 10.23 -4.38 -10.67
N ASP A 93 11.37 -4.17 -11.33
CA ASP A 93 11.49 -3.97 -12.77
C ASP A 93 11.88 -5.26 -13.52
N ASP A 94 12.52 -6.19 -12.82
CA ASP A 94 13.07 -7.44 -13.34
C ASP A 94 12.32 -8.70 -12.87
N GLY A 95 11.33 -8.55 -11.98
CA GLY A 95 10.56 -9.64 -11.39
C GLY A 95 11.33 -10.47 -10.35
N ALA A 96 12.60 -10.14 -10.07
CA ALA A 96 13.49 -10.89 -9.20
C ALA A 96 13.95 -10.06 -7.99
N SER A 97 14.32 -8.80 -8.24
CA SER A 97 14.83 -7.86 -7.25
C SER A 97 13.71 -6.89 -6.86
N SER A 98 13.19 -7.05 -5.65
CA SER A 98 12.17 -6.15 -5.11
C SER A 98 12.79 -5.00 -4.32
N GLN A 99 12.27 -3.80 -4.51
CA GLN A 99 12.63 -2.60 -3.76
C GLN A 99 11.42 -2.06 -3.01
N SER A 100 11.58 -1.68 -1.74
CA SER A 100 10.52 -0.99 -0.99
C SER A 100 10.33 0.41 -1.55
N ALA A 101 9.20 0.68 -2.19
CA ALA A 101 8.84 2.01 -2.68
C ALA A 101 8.27 2.88 -1.56
N MET A 102 7.38 2.32 -0.75
CA MET A 102 6.72 2.99 0.38
C MET A 102 6.62 2.05 1.58
N ARG A 103 6.83 2.59 2.77
CA ARG A 103 6.68 1.86 4.05
C ARG A 103 5.95 2.74 5.05
N VAL A 104 4.98 2.15 5.75
CA VAL A 104 4.30 2.78 6.89
C VAL A 104 4.73 2.06 8.15
N PHE A 105 5.38 2.78 9.04
CA PHE A 105 5.89 2.22 10.29
C PHE A 105 4.76 2.07 11.31
N CYS A 106 4.55 0.87 11.85
CA CYS A 106 3.50 0.63 12.83
C CYS A 106 3.72 1.39 14.15
N VAL A 107 4.99 1.57 14.56
CA VAL A 107 5.35 2.20 15.85
C VAL A 107 5.28 3.72 15.77
N THR A 108 5.85 4.32 14.71
CA THR A 108 5.95 5.78 14.58
C THR A 108 4.85 6.41 13.75
N VAL A 109 4.08 5.59 13.03
CA VAL A 109 3.05 6.02 12.06
C VAL A 109 3.64 6.90 10.94
N ALA A 110 4.96 6.88 10.77
CA ALA A 110 5.63 7.61 9.72
C ALA A 110 5.50 6.86 8.38
N VAL A 111 5.39 7.63 7.30
CA VAL A 111 5.45 7.12 5.93
C VAL A 111 6.84 7.44 5.35
N HIS A 112 7.53 6.41 4.87
CA HIS A 112 8.81 6.53 4.21
C HIS A 112 8.69 6.15 2.74
N CYS A 113 9.07 7.06 1.85
CA CYS A 113 9.23 6.82 0.42
C CYS A 113 10.73 6.70 0.11
N ALA A 114 11.18 5.51 -0.31
CA ALA A 114 12.61 5.22 -0.37
C ALA A 114 13.38 6.06 -1.42
N ALA A 115 12.73 6.38 -2.53
CA ALA A 115 13.28 7.24 -3.58
C ALA A 115 12.93 8.74 -3.37
N GLY A 116 12.40 9.10 -2.20
CA GLY A 116 11.87 10.44 -1.93
C GLY A 116 10.45 10.65 -2.48
N LEU A 117 9.95 11.88 -2.35
CA LEU A 117 8.63 12.30 -2.81
C LEU A 117 8.79 13.53 -3.71
N THR A 118 8.30 13.45 -4.94
CA THR A 118 8.12 14.63 -5.79
C THR A 118 6.74 15.21 -5.53
N ALA A 119 6.68 16.45 -5.06
CA ALA A 119 5.42 17.14 -4.80
C ALA A 119 5.37 18.45 -5.61
N GLN A 120 4.20 18.76 -6.16
CA GLN A 120 3.93 20.06 -6.75
C GLN A 120 3.29 20.96 -5.68
N GLY A 121 3.97 22.03 -5.28
CA GLY A 121 3.49 22.96 -4.24
C GLY A 121 4.28 22.86 -2.93
N ALA A 122 3.61 23.10 -1.80
CA ALA A 122 4.24 23.07 -0.47
C ALA A 122 3.93 21.77 0.27
N LEU A 123 4.95 21.16 0.89
CA LEU A 123 4.76 20.15 1.94
C LEU A 123 4.37 20.89 3.23
N VAL A 124 3.16 20.63 3.71
CA VAL A 124 2.61 21.28 4.91
C VAL A 124 2.55 20.26 6.04
N CYS A 125 3.15 20.60 7.19
CA CYS A 125 2.93 19.86 8.43
C CYS A 125 1.59 20.32 9.03
N PRO A 126 0.60 19.43 9.25
CA PRO A 126 -0.63 19.82 9.94
C PRO A 126 -0.27 20.27 11.37
N SER A 127 -0.91 21.35 11.83
CA SER A 127 -0.52 22.12 13.02
C SER A 127 -0.82 21.44 14.38
N GLY A 128 -0.64 20.12 14.48
CA GLY A 128 -0.97 19.34 15.69
C GLY A 128 0.16 18.41 16.18
N SER A 129 1.35 18.47 15.59
CA SER A 129 2.49 17.64 15.98
C SER A 129 3.69 18.49 16.38
N ASP A 130 4.22 18.28 17.58
CA ASP A 130 5.37 19.00 18.19
C ASP A 130 6.72 18.79 17.46
N TYR A 131 6.72 18.22 16.26
CA TYR A 131 7.93 18.01 15.46
C TYR A 131 8.26 19.26 14.63
N SER A 132 9.43 19.81 14.91
CA SER A 132 10.01 21.01 14.33
C SER A 132 10.00 21.01 12.80
N ASN A 133 9.37 22.04 12.25
CA ASN A 133 9.16 22.27 10.84
C ASN A 133 10.50 22.46 10.10
N LEU A 134 11.01 21.41 9.45
CA LEU A 134 11.89 21.59 8.30
C LEU A 134 11.04 21.44 7.03
N SER A 135 10.31 22.50 6.68
CA SER A 135 9.68 22.62 5.37
C SER A 135 10.75 23.00 4.34
N MET A 136 11.26 22.05 3.57
CA MET A 136 12.11 22.34 2.41
C MET A 136 11.22 22.38 1.16
N GLY A 137 10.89 23.59 0.70
CA GLY A 137 10.27 23.76 -0.61
C GLY A 137 11.35 23.80 -1.68
N PHE A 138 11.32 22.90 -2.65
CA PHE A 138 12.00 23.09 -3.93
C PHE A 138 10.94 23.44 -4.98
N SER A 139 10.94 24.69 -5.43
CA SER A 139 10.19 25.08 -6.61
C SER A 139 11.11 24.93 -7.82
N HIS A 140 10.79 24.03 -8.75
CA HIS A 140 11.21 24.20 -10.13
C HIS A 140 10.03 24.82 -10.86
N GLY A 141 10.09 26.14 -11.12
CA GLY A 141 9.31 26.70 -12.21
C GLY A 141 9.71 25.95 -13.48
N SER A 142 8.78 25.72 -14.40
CA SER A 142 9.02 25.08 -15.70
C SER A 142 9.96 25.89 -16.62
N GLY A 143 10.64 26.92 -16.11
CA GLY A 143 11.72 27.62 -16.77
C GLY A 143 13.06 27.18 -16.18
N SER A 144 13.97 26.73 -17.04
CA SER A 144 15.38 26.54 -16.72
C SER A 144 15.90 27.76 -15.94
N PRO A 145 16.61 27.62 -14.81
CA PRO A 145 17.12 28.76 -14.07
C PRO A 145 18.02 29.58 -15.01
N GLY A 146 17.57 30.80 -15.31
CA GLY A 146 18.46 31.82 -15.87
C GLY A 146 19.64 31.97 -14.92
N ALA A 147 20.85 31.91 -15.45
CA ALA A 147 22.07 32.10 -14.70
C ALA A 147 22.04 33.50 -14.03
N GLY A 148 21.66 33.58 -12.76
CA GLY A 148 21.63 34.85 -12.03
C GLY A 148 20.68 34.94 -10.83
N GLU A 149 19.69 34.06 -10.68
CA GLU A 149 18.86 34.09 -9.45
C GLU A 149 19.48 33.23 -8.32
N PRO A 150 19.66 33.78 -7.11
CA PRO A 150 20.30 33.07 -6.01
C PRO A 150 19.45 31.89 -5.56
N ARG A 151 20.07 30.71 -5.48
CA ARG A 151 19.49 29.51 -4.85
C ARG A 151 19.41 29.76 -3.34
N GLN A 152 18.20 29.96 -2.83
CA GLN A 152 17.96 30.29 -1.42
C GLN A 152 17.23 29.17 -0.70
N LEU A 153 17.74 28.78 0.46
CA LEU A 153 16.98 28.01 1.44
C LEU A 153 16.24 29.00 2.34
N ARG A 154 14.91 28.94 2.38
CA ARG A 154 14.09 29.76 3.28
C ARG A 154 13.47 28.86 4.35
N ILE A 155 13.48 29.31 5.60
CA ILE A 155 12.85 28.62 6.73
C ILE A 155 11.74 29.53 7.27
N ARG A 156 10.54 28.98 7.45
CA ARG A 156 9.44 29.65 8.15
C ARG A 156 9.38 29.18 9.61
N ARG A 157 9.42 30.11 10.56
CA ARG A 157 9.14 29.84 11.99
C ARG A 157 8.10 30.84 12.48
N ASN A 158 7.02 30.35 13.10
CA ASN A 158 5.94 31.18 13.69
C ASN A 158 5.37 32.25 12.75
N GLY A 159 5.16 31.90 11.47
CA GLY A 159 4.61 32.82 10.46
C GLY A 159 5.59 33.87 9.93
N VAL A 160 6.84 33.90 10.40
CA VAL A 160 7.90 34.78 9.89
C VAL A 160 8.79 34.00 8.94
N GLU A 161 8.98 34.52 7.72
CA GLU A 161 9.97 33.99 6.79
C GLU A 161 11.36 34.49 7.14
N SER A 162 12.33 33.58 7.22
CA SER A 162 13.76 33.93 7.34
C SER A 162 14.57 33.23 6.25
N LEU A 163 15.53 33.96 5.67
CA LEU A 163 16.50 33.42 4.73
C LEU A 163 17.52 32.58 5.50
N ALA A 164 17.52 31.26 5.28
CA ALA A 164 18.40 30.35 6.01
C ALA A 164 19.81 30.29 5.40
N HIS A 165 19.92 30.34 4.08
CA HIS A 165 21.21 30.35 3.37
C HIS A 165 21.05 30.89 1.94
N ARG A 166 22.00 31.70 1.49
CA ARG A 166 22.12 32.18 0.11
C ARG A 166 23.44 31.62 -0.44
N LEU A 167 23.38 30.90 -1.55
CA LEU A 167 24.59 30.57 -2.31
C LEU A 167 25.02 31.84 -3.07
N GLU A 168 26.22 32.32 -2.79
CA GLU A 168 26.90 33.35 -3.61
C GLU A 168 27.27 32.81 -4.99
#